data_AF-A0A7J2INR8-F1
#
_entry.id   AF-A0A7J2INR8-F1
#
_cell.length_a   1.000
_cell.length_b   1.000
_cell.length_c   1.000
_cell.angle_alpha   90.00
_cell.angle_beta   90.00
_cell.angle_gamma   90.00
#
_symmetry.space_group_name_H-M   'P 1'
#
loop_
_entity.id
_entity.type
_entity.pdbx_description
1 polymer ?
#
loop_
_entity_poly.entity_id
_entity_poly.type
_entity_poly.pdbx_seq_one_letter_code
_entity_poly.pdbx_strand_id
1 'polypeptide(L)' 'MNRDKRKIMLKHLEGRFEQLFEHSLREVVMPFDHIFKRHLIPLCKILKWFEKNGTTKDHSEIVKVMTKICTRKLTK' A
#
# COMPACT_ATOMS: atom_id res chain seq x y z
N MET A 1 -4.77 -21.03 1.48
CA MET A 1 -4.68 -19.68 0.89
C MET A 1 -3.97 -19.73 -0.46
N ASN A 2 -4.57 -19.20 -1.54
CA ASN A 2 -3.96 -19.20 -2.87
C ASN A 2 -2.71 -18.30 -2.89
N ARG A 3 -1.54 -18.89 -3.17
CA ARG A 3 -0.22 -18.22 -3.18
C ARG A 3 -0.16 -17.09 -4.21
N ASP A 4 -0.83 -17.25 -5.35
CA ASP A 4 -0.81 -16.26 -6.43
C ASP A 4 -1.61 -15.02 -6.08
N LYS A 5 -2.79 -15.22 -5.48
CA LYS A 5 -3.64 -14.12 -5.00
C LYS A 5 -2.91 -13.24 -3.98
N ARG A 6 -2.13 -13.87 -3.09
CA ARG A 6 -1.31 -13.17 -2.10
C ARG A 6 -0.22 -12.30 -2.75
N LYS A 7 0.50 -12.85 -3.72
CA LYS A 7 1.56 -12.14 -4.45
C LYS A 7 0.99 -10.93 -5.21
N ILE A 8 -0.17 -11.11 -5.85
CA ILE A 8 -0.88 -10.02 -6.54
C ILE A 8 -1.31 -8.92 -5.56
N MET A 9 -1.90 -9.30 -4.42
CA MET A 9 -2.33 -8.35 -3.38
C MET A 9 -1.15 -7.55 -2.81
N LEU A 10 0.00 -8.19 -2.53
CA LEU A 10 1.21 -7.50 -2.07
C LEU A 10 1.73 -6.50 -3.11
N LYS A 11 1.79 -6.88 -4.39
CA LYS A 11 2.22 -5.98 -5.47
C LYS A 11 1.28 -4.78 -5.61
N HIS A 12 -0.04 -5.00 -5.46
CA HIS A 12 -1.01 -3.90 -5.47
C HIS A 12 -0.86 -2.99 -4.25
N LEU A 13 -0.58 -3.55 -3.06
CA LEU A 13 -0.31 -2.77 -1.85
C LEU A 13 0.92 -1.88 -2.04
N GLU A 14 2.03 -2.45 -2.54
CA GLU A 14 3.26 -1.73 -2.83
C GLU A 14 3.00 -0.53 -3.75
N GLY A 15 2.39 -0.77 -4.91
CA GLY A 15 2.14 0.30 -5.89
C GLY A 15 1.17 1.38 -5.40
N ARG A 16 0.12 1.00 -4.66
CA ARG A 16 -0.85 1.97 -4.11
C ARG A 16 -0.25 2.81 -3.00
N PHE A 17 0.52 2.18 -2.13
CA PHE A 17 1.19 2.88 -1.04
C PHE A 17 2.26 3.82 -1.57
N GLU A 18 3.06 3.40 -2.55
CA GLU A 18 4.04 4.27 -3.21
C GLU A 18 3.38 5.50 -3.83
N GLN A 19 2.31 5.33 -4.61
CA GLN A 19 1.59 6.46 -5.20
C GLN A 19 1.02 7.41 -4.14
N LEU A 20 0.42 6.89 -3.07
CA LEU A 20 -0.10 7.71 -1.99
C LEU A 20 1.01 8.52 -1.32
N PHE A 21 2.15 7.89 -1.06
CA PHE A 21 3.32 8.55 -0.47
C PHE A 21 3.86 9.65 -1.38
N GLU A 22 4.02 9.37 -2.68
CA GLU A 22 4.43 10.38 -3.66
C GLU A 22 3.47 11.56 -3.73
N HIS A 23 2.16 11.31 -3.68
CA HIS A 23 1.17 12.39 -3.65
C HIS A 23 1.27 13.24 -2.39
N SER A 24 1.57 12.63 -1.24
CA SER A 24 1.75 13.38 0.02
C SER A 24 3.00 14.27 0.05
N LEU A 25 3.99 13.99 -0.82
CA LEU A 25 5.21 14.81 -0.95
C LEU A 25 5.06 15.96 -1.95
N ARG A 26 3.97 16.01 -2.73
CA ARG A 26 3.77 17.09 -3.71
C ARG A 26 3.24 18.33 -3.01
N GLU A 27 3.76 19.49 -3.40
CA GLU A 27 3.27 20.81 -2.94
C GLU A 27 1.90 21.17 -3.52
N VAL A 28 1.44 20.43 -4.54
CA VAL A 28 0.14 20.65 -5.19
C VAL A 28 -0.96 19.92 -4.44
N VAL A 29 -2.03 20.65 -4.10
CA VAL A 29 -3.25 20.08 -3.52
C VAL A 29 -3.91 19.15 -4.54
N MET A 30 -3.80 17.85 -4.29
CA MET A 30 -4.50 16.82 -5.06
C MET A 30 -5.98 16.79 -4.65
N PRO A 31 -6.92 16.65 -5.60
CA PRO A 31 -8.34 16.52 -5.27
C PRO A 31 -8.57 15.35 -4.30
N PHE A 32 -9.37 15.58 -3.25
CA PHE A 32 -9.69 14.57 -2.25
C PHE A 32 -10.17 13.26 -2.90
N ASP A 33 -11.08 13.36 -3.86
CA ASP A 33 -11.62 12.20 -4.58
C ASP A 33 -10.53 11.38 -5.30
N HIS A 34 -9.48 12.04 -5.78
CA HIS A 34 -8.36 11.35 -6.41
C HIS A 34 -7.60 10.51 -5.39
N ILE A 35 -7.21 11.10 -4.25
CA ILE A 35 -6.45 10.40 -3.20
C ILE A 35 -7.32 9.33 -2.54
N PHE A 36 -8.54 9.71 -2.13
CA PHE A 36 -9.42 8.86 -1.35
C PHE A 36 -9.95 7.68 -2.17
N LYS A 37 -10.56 7.92 -3.33
CA LYS A 37 -11.20 6.86 -4.13
C LYS A 37 -10.19 6.02 -4.91
N ARG A 38 -9.09 6.61 -5.41
CA ARG A 38 -8.13 5.86 -6.26
C ARG A 38 -7.01 5.18 -5.49
N HIS A 39 -6.61 5.70 -4.32
CA HIS A 39 -5.48 5.16 -3.57
C HIS A 39 -5.91 4.58 -2.21
N LEU A 40 -6.55 5.38 -1.35
CA LEU A 40 -6.88 4.95 0.01
C LEU A 40 -7.89 3.81 0.06
N ILE A 41 -9.05 3.93 -0.61
CA ILE A 41 -10.06 2.86 -0.60
C ILE A 41 -9.49 1.53 -1.11
N PRO A 42 -8.79 1.46 -2.25
CA PRO A 42 -8.16 0.22 -2.71
C PRO A 42 -7.12 -0.33 -1.73
N LEU A 43 -6.28 0.55 -1.15
CA LEU A 43 -5.28 0.14 -0.16
C LEU A 43 -5.95 -0.47 1.09
N CYS A 44 -6.99 0.17 1.63
CA CYS A 44 -7.75 -0.34 2.77
C CYS A 44 -8.42 -1.68 2.47
N LYS A 45 -8.93 -1.89 1.25
CA LYS A 45 -9.49 -3.19 0.83
C LYS A 45 -8.45 -4.30 0.83
N ILE A 46 -7.22 -4.01 0.42
CA ILE A 46 -6.11 -4.98 0.45
C ILE A 46 -5.72 -5.28 1.89
N LEU A 47 -5.57 -4.26 2.74
CA LEU A 47 -5.25 -4.42 4.16
C LEU A 47 -6.31 -5.26 4.88
N LYS A 48 -7.60 -4.96 4.68
CA LYS A 48 -8.72 -5.75 5.24
C LYS A 48 -8.73 -7.20 4.73
N TRP A 49 -8.28 -7.44 3.50
CA TRP A 49 -8.14 -8.79 2.98
C TRP A 49 -7.01 -9.54 3.71
N PHE A 50 -5.85 -8.91 3.92
CA PHE A 50 -4.74 -9.50 4.68
C PHE A 50 -5.03 -9.65 6.18
N GLU A 51 -5.78 -8.74 6.78
CA GLU A 51 -6.25 -8.87 8.16
C GLU A 51 -7.06 -10.17 8.34
N LYS A 52 -8.00 -10.44 7.42
CA LYS A 52 -8.89 -11.60 7.50
C LYS A 52 -8.26 -12.93 7.07
N ASN A 53 -7.33 -12.90 6.12
CA ASN A 53 -6.85 -14.10 5.43
C ASN A 53 -5.34 -14.32 5.56
N GLY A 54 -4.60 -13.30 5.97
CA GLY A 54 -3.14 -13.30 6.01
C GLY A 54 -2.60 -14.11 7.18
N THR A 55 -1.40 -14.61 6.99
CA THR A 55 -0.58 -15.17 8.06
C THR A 55 0.25 -14.08 8.72
N THR A 56 0.80 -14.33 9.92
CA THR A 56 1.74 -13.42 10.59
C THR A 56 2.92 -13.04 9.69
N LYS A 57 3.38 -13.98 8.86
CA LYS A 57 4.44 -13.72 7.85
C LYS A 57 4.00 -12.69 6.82
N ASP A 58 2.74 -12.72 6.38
CA ASP A 58 2.20 -11.77 5.41
C ASP A 58 2.06 -10.38 6.02
N HIS A 59 1.64 -10.29 7.28
CA HIS A 59 1.59 -9.01 7.99
C HIS A 59 2.99 -8.39 8.15
N SER A 60 3.99 -9.21 8.50
CA SER A 60 5.38 -8.76 8.53
C SER A 60 5.87 -8.29 7.15
N GLU A 61 5.49 -8.99 6.08
CA GLU A 61 5.86 -8.60 4.71
C GLU A 61 5.23 -7.27 4.30
N ILE A 62 3.96 -7.02 4.65
CA ILE A 62 3.29 -5.72 4.41
C ILE A 62 4.06 -4.59 5.08
N VAL A 63 4.41 -4.75 6.36
CA VAL A 63 5.16 -3.74 7.12
C VAL A 63 6.52 -3.50 6.48
N LYS A 64 7.24 -4.55 6.05
CA LYS A 64 8.52 -4.43 5.36
C LYS A 64 8.40 -3.65 4.05
N VAL A 65 7.40 -3.96 3.23
CA VAL A 65 7.14 -3.27 1.96
C VAL A 65 6.87 -1.78 2.19
N MET A 66 5.97 -1.46 3.12
CA MET A 66 5.64 -0.05 3.43
C MET A 66 6.86 0.69 4.00
N THR A 67 7.60 0.07 4.91
CA THR A 67 8.82 0.65 5.49
C THR A 67 9.86 0.93 4.41
N LYS A 68 10.09 -0.01 3.49
CA LYS A 68 11.02 0.16 2.36
C LYS A 68 10.66 1.36 1.50
N ILE A 69 9.37 1.57 1.22
CA ILE A 69 8.89 2.72 0.45
C ILE A 69 9.17 4.01 1.22
N CYS A 70 8.79 4.09 2.49
CA CYS A 70 9.05 5.26 3.34
C CYS A 70 10.55 5.58 3.37
N THR A 71 11.40 4.60 3.67
CA THR A 71 12.85 4.81 3.72
C THR A 71 13.38 5.30 2.38
N ARG A 72 13.05 4.64 1.26
CA ARG A 72 13.55 5.01 -0.08
C ARG A 72 13.19 6.44 -0.49
N LYS A 73 12.05 6.95 -0.04
CA LYS A 73 11.54 8.28 -0.40
C LYS A 73 11.95 9.37 0.61
N LEU A 74 12.42 9.00 1.80
CA LEU A 74 12.91 9.94 2.81
C LEU A 74 14.43 10.18 2.73
N THR A 75 15.21 9.23 2.20
CA THR A 75 16.66 9.37 2.00
C THR A 75 17.06 9.82 0.59
N LYS A 76 16.10 10.18 -0.25
CA LYS A 76 16.31 10.85 -1.55
C LYS A 76 15.80 12.27 -1.47
#